data_AF-T1GBK0-F1
#
_entry.id   AF-T1GBK0-F1
#
_cell.length_a   1.000
_cell.length_b   1.000
_cell.length_c   1.000
_cell.angle_alpha   90.00
_cell.angle_beta   90.00
_cell.angle_gamma   90.00
#
_symmetry.space_group_name_H-M   'P 1'
#
loop_
_entity.id
_entity.type
_entity.pdbx_description
1 polymer ?
#
loop_
_entity_poly.entity_id
_entity_poly.type
_entity_poly.pdbx_seq_one_letter_code
_entity_poly.pdbx_strand_id
1 'polypeptide(L)'
;MFLKYLIVLAILFIAASATDYCNPDLCRQGKAHIGCNNNGKLSSSCPANSQFFNMQVLKNQIVRAHNEKRNRVAGGFIPKHSPAFRMATIQWDDELAYLAGLNVKSCKYGHDQCRNTDTFEYSGQNLAKTWWKGMNQNISMLIQDNIEGWFDEYKKSDMSKINKSLTKRNQLLDTSL
;
A
#
# COMPACT_ATOMS: atom_id res chain seq x y z
N MET A 1 28.56 -35.71 -14.16
CA MET A 1 27.78 -35.28 -12.97
C MET A 1 27.45 -33.77 -12.95
N PHE A 2 28.26 -32.90 -13.57
CA PHE A 2 28.02 -31.44 -13.61
C PHE A 2 26.88 -30.98 -14.55
N LEU A 3 26.51 -31.76 -15.56
CA LEU A 3 25.50 -31.37 -16.55
C LEU A 3 24.05 -31.39 -16.00
N LYS A 4 23.78 -32.17 -14.95
CA LYS A 4 22.45 -32.21 -14.30
C LYS A 4 22.14 -30.91 -13.55
N TYR A 5 23.15 -30.23 -13.01
CA TYR A 5 22.98 -28.99 -12.25
C TYR A 5 22.77 -27.76 -13.16
N LEU A 6 23.28 -27.78 -14.39
CA LEU A 6 23.05 -26.73 -15.38
C LEU A 6 21.58 -26.70 -15.86
N ILE A 7 20.92 -27.86 -15.96
CA ILE A 7 19.50 -27.96 -16.34
C ILE A 7 18.60 -27.52 -15.18
N VAL A 8 19.01 -27.76 -13.92
CA VAL A 8 18.25 -27.30 -12.74
C VAL A 8 18.36 -25.79 -12.52
N LEU A 9 19.44 -25.14 -12.97
CA LEU A 9 19.57 -23.68 -12.88
C LEU A 9 18.76 -22.90 -13.93
N ALA A 10 18.25 -23.57 -14.96
CA ALA A 10 17.59 -22.91 -16.10
C ALA A 10 16.06 -22.76 -15.98
N ILE A 11 15.42 -23.24 -14.90
CA ILE A 11 13.94 -23.28 -14.78
C ILE A 11 13.44 -22.45 -13.58
N LEU A 12 14.05 -21.30 -13.32
CA LEU A 12 13.48 -20.28 -12.42
C LEU A 12 13.54 -18.87 -13.04
N PHE A 13 13.37 -18.78 -14.36
CA PHE A 13 12.83 -17.55 -14.95
C PHE A 13 11.32 -17.60 -14.80
N ILE A 14 10.82 -17.17 -13.65
CA ILE A 14 9.44 -16.72 -13.56
C ILE A 14 9.40 -15.50 -14.48
N ALA A 15 8.86 -15.66 -15.69
CA ALA A 15 8.48 -14.52 -16.49
C ALA A 15 7.43 -13.76 -15.67
N ALA A 16 7.84 -12.67 -15.01
CA ALA A 16 6.90 -11.72 -14.44
C ALA A 16 6.15 -11.10 -15.62
N SER A 17 4.98 -11.66 -15.95
CA SER A 17 4.05 -11.01 -16.87
C SER A 17 3.67 -9.68 -16.25
N ALA A 18 3.80 -8.60 -17.01
CA ALA A 18 3.24 -7.32 -16.60
C ALA A 18 1.72 -7.47 -16.47
N THR A 19 1.15 -7.10 -15.33
CA THR A 19 -0.30 -7.10 -15.09
C THR A 19 -1.01 -6.27 -16.15
N ASP A 20 -2.01 -6.83 -16.82
CA ASP A 20 -2.89 -6.06 -17.70
C ASP A 20 -3.88 -5.25 -16.85
N TYR A 21 -3.47 -4.03 -16.53
CA TYR A 21 -4.28 -3.12 -15.74
C TYR A 21 -5.60 -2.72 -16.39
N CYS A 22 -5.79 -2.96 -17.70
CA CYS A 22 -7.04 -2.70 -18.39
C CYS A 22 -8.01 -3.89 -18.38
N ASN A 23 -7.60 -5.03 -17.81
CA ASN A 23 -8.49 -6.16 -17.60
C ASN A 23 -9.68 -5.75 -16.71
N PRO A 24 -10.94 -5.85 -17.19
CA PRO A 24 -12.12 -5.48 -16.42
C PRO A 24 -12.31 -6.33 -15.15
N ASP A 25 -11.75 -7.54 -15.11
CA ASP A 25 -11.89 -8.44 -13.97
C ASP A 25 -11.05 -8.02 -12.76
N LEU A 26 -10.01 -7.20 -12.99
CA LEU A 26 -9.13 -6.68 -11.94
C LEU A 26 -9.88 -5.71 -11.00
N CYS A 27 -10.91 -5.04 -11.52
CA CYS A 27 -11.67 -4.01 -10.83
C CYS A 27 -13.17 -4.27 -10.90
N ARG A 28 -13.72 -4.76 -9.78
CA ARG A 28 -15.16 -5.01 -9.65
C ARG A 28 -15.99 -3.77 -9.97
N GLN A 29 -17.18 -4.01 -10.53
CA GLN A 29 -18.19 -2.98 -10.81
C GLN A 29 -17.73 -1.93 -11.84
N GLY A 30 -16.84 -2.30 -12.77
CA GLY A 30 -16.38 -1.41 -13.85
C GLY A 30 -15.59 -0.21 -13.36
N LYS A 31 -15.00 -0.28 -12.17
CA LYS A 31 -14.15 0.79 -11.63
C LYS A 31 -12.90 0.96 -12.49
N ALA A 32 -12.51 2.20 -12.73
CA ALA A 32 -11.31 2.48 -13.50
C ALA A 32 -10.05 2.11 -12.69
N HIS A 33 -9.19 1.27 -13.27
CA HIS A 33 -7.90 0.94 -12.70
C HIS A 33 -6.90 2.08 -12.91
N ILE A 34 -6.14 2.45 -11.88
CA ILE A 34 -5.18 3.57 -11.93
C ILE A 34 -4.05 3.37 -12.96
N GLY A 35 -3.70 2.12 -13.25
CA GLY A 35 -2.69 1.73 -14.23
C GLY A 35 -3.18 1.63 -15.68
N CYS A 36 -4.50 1.52 -15.93
CA CYS A 36 -5.01 1.37 -17.29
C CYS A 36 -4.84 2.67 -18.07
N ASN A 37 -4.28 2.60 -19.29
CA ASN A 37 -4.00 3.75 -20.14
C ASN A 37 -3.19 4.88 -19.46
N ASN A 38 -2.40 4.55 -18.43
CA ASN A 38 -1.61 5.51 -17.69
C ASN A 38 -0.15 5.48 -18.17
N ASN A 39 0.34 6.62 -18.66
CA ASN A 39 1.71 6.74 -19.20
C ASN A 39 2.77 6.98 -18.12
N GLY A 40 2.40 7.02 -16.84
CA GLY A 40 3.31 7.20 -15.72
C GLY A 40 3.98 8.56 -15.62
N LYS A 41 3.52 9.56 -16.37
CA LYS A 41 4.01 10.95 -16.30
C LYS A 41 3.21 11.76 -15.26
N LEU A 42 3.76 12.89 -14.84
CA LEU A 42 3.01 13.87 -14.04
C LEU A 42 1.82 14.38 -14.87
N SER A 43 0.64 14.38 -14.26
CA SER A 43 -0.57 14.91 -14.87
C SER A 43 -0.46 16.42 -15.09
N SER A 44 -1.19 16.94 -16.07
CA SER A 44 -1.33 18.39 -16.31
C SER A 44 -1.98 19.15 -15.14
N SER A 45 -2.63 18.43 -14.22
CA SER A 45 -3.14 19.00 -12.95
C SER A 45 -2.06 19.28 -11.92
N CYS A 46 -0.85 18.78 -12.10
CA CYS A 46 0.28 19.10 -11.25
C CYS A 46 0.81 20.52 -11.53
N PRO A 47 1.22 21.29 -10.50
CA PRO A 47 1.97 22.52 -10.71
C PRO A 47 3.22 22.31 -11.57
N ALA A 48 3.60 23.30 -12.39
CA ALA A 48 4.69 23.17 -13.35
C ALA A 48 6.07 22.79 -12.73
N ASN A 49 6.31 23.17 -11.48
CA ASN A 49 7.53 22.86 -10.74
C ASN A 49 7.43 21.58 -9.89
N SER A 50 6.42 20.74 -10.13
CA SER A 50 6.24 19.49 -9.39
C SER A 50 7.37 18.51 -9.69
N GLN A 51 7.84 17.84 -8.64
CA GLN A 51 8.85 16.80 -8.74
C GLN A 51 8.31 15.51 -8.13
N PHE A 52 8.55 14.39 -8.81
CA PHE A 52 8.26 13.07 -8.28
C PHE A 52 9.49 12.53 -7.55
N PHE A 53 9.36 12.25 -6.26
CA PHE A 53 10.42 11.60 -5.49
C PHE A 53 10.22 10.08 -5.53
N ASN A 54 11.24 9.34 -5.98
CA ASN A 54 11.17 7.88 -6.03
C ASN A 54 11.33 7.28 -4.63
N MET A 55 10.21 6.80 -4.06
CA MET A 55 10.15 6.23 -2.72
C MET A 55 10.93 4.92 -2.53
N GLN A 56 11.39 4.28 -3.61
CA GLN A 56 12.20 3.06 -3.55
C GLN A 56 13.46 3.24 -2.70
N VAL A 57 14.05 4.43 -2.68
CA VAL A 57 15.24 4.73 -1.86
C VAL A 57 14.96 4.68 -0.35
N LEU A 58 13.68 4.79 0.05
CA LEU A 58 13.22 4.74 1.45
C LEU A 58 12.44 3.46 1.78
N LYS A 59 12.37 2.47 0.87
CA LYS A 59 11.52 1.29 1.04
C LYS A 59 11.75 0.53 2.36
N ASN A 60 13.01 0.31 2.72
CA ASN A 60 13.39 -0.41 3.94
C ASN A 60 12.94 0.35 5.20
N GLN A 61 13.08 1.67 5.17
CA GLN A 61 12.65 2.53 6.27
C GLN A 61 11.13 2.50 6.45
N ILE A 62 10.37 2.57 5.35
CA ILE A 62 8.91 2.52 5.35
C ILE A 62 8.42 1.18 5.90
N VAL A 63 8.94 0.07 5.36
CA VAL A 63 8.58 -1.29 5.80
C VAL A 63 8.91 -1.48 7.27
N ARG A 64 10.09 -1.05 7.71
CA ARG A 64 10.51 -1.12 9.11
C ARG A 64 9.55 -0.37 10.03
N ALA A 65 9.23 0.88 9.70
CA ALA A 65 8.32 1.70 10.51
C ALA A 65 6.93 1.07 10.65
N HIS A 66 6.40 0.49 9.57
CA HIS A 66 5.12 -0.25 9.62
C HIS A 66 5.24 -1.51 10.48
N ASN A 67 6.31 -2.29 10.33
CA ASN A 67 6.49 -3.54 11.09
C ASN A 67 6.71 -3.29 12.57
N GLU A 68 7.42 -2.23 12.97
CA GLU A 68 7.56 -1.82 14.37
C GLU A 68 6.19 -1.51 15.00
N LYS A 69 5.35 -0.76 14.29
CA LYS A 69 3.98 -0.43 14.71
C LYS A 69 3.07 -1.67 14.79
N ARG A 70 3.13 -2.56 13.78
CA ARG A 70 2.41 -3.84 13.79
C ARG A 70 2.83 -4.72 14.98
N ASN A 71 4.12 -4.76 15.29
CA ASN A 71 4.65 -5.49 16.44
C ASN A 71 4.14 -4.90 17.77
N ARG A 72 4.03 -3.57 17.89
CA ARG A 72 3.44 -2.92 19.08
C ARG A 72 1.99 -3.34 19.30
N VAL A 73 1.18 -3.39 18.24
CA VAL A 73 -0.21 -3.88 18.30
C VAL A 73 -0.23 -5.36 18.69
N ALA A 74 0.57 -6.19 18.01
CA ALA A 74 0.62 -7.62 18.25
C ALA A 74 1.00 -7.97 19.70
N GLY A 75 1.98 -7.25 20.27
CA GLY A 75 2.43 -7.41 21.65
C GLY A 75 1.49 -6.84 22.72
N GLY A 76 0.36 -6.23 22.33
CA GLY A 76 -0.59 -5.66 23.30
C GLY A 76 -0.12 -4.35 23.93
N PHE A 77 0.82 -3.64 23.30
CA PHE A 77 1.36 -2.37 23.82
C PHE A 77 0.53 -1.14 23.42
N ILE A 78 -0.63 -1.36 22.79
CA ILE A 78 -1.52 -0.29 22.34
C ILE A 78 -2.74 -0.21 23.27
N PRO A 79 -2.92 0.91 23.99
CA PRO A 79 -4.04 1.07 24.92
C PRO A 79 -5.38 0.80 24.24
N LYS A 80 -6.31 0.15 24.96
CA LYS A 80 -7.67 -0.20 24.50
C LYS A 80 -7.72 -1.18 23.32
N HIS A 81 -6.60 -1.78 22.94
CA HIS A 81 -6.49 -2.78 21.89
C HIS A 81 -5.95 -4.09 22.49
N SER A 82 -6.58 -5.22 22.17
CA SER A 82 -6.09 -6.54 22.56
C SER A 82 -4.88 -6.93 21.69
N PRO A 83 -3.96 -7.75 22.22
CA PRO A 83 -2.88 -8.31 21.41
C PRO A 83 -3.43 -9.13 20.24
N ALA A 84 -2.67 -9.17 19.14
CA ALA A 84 -3.07 -9.86 17.92
C ALA A 84 -2.27 -11.16 17.74
N PHE A 85 -2.96 -12.30 17.71
CA PHE A 85 -2.32 -13.62 17.57
C PHE A 85 -1.73 -13.88 16.18
N ARG A 86 -2.27 -13.25 15.12
CA ARG A 86 -1.86 -13.49 13.72
C ARG A 86 -1.54 -12.18 12.98
N MET A 87 -0.54 -11.45 13.45
CA MET A 87 -0.07 -10.22 12.82
C MET A 87 1.28 -10.43 12.14
N ALA A 88 1.28 -10.85 10.87
CA ALA A 88 2.51 -11.07 10.10
C ALA A 88 3.28 -9.76 9.85
N THR A 89 4.58 -9.82 9.56
CA THR A 89 5.31 -8.68 9.01
C THR A 89 4.85 -8.40 7.58
N ILE A 90 4.92 -7.14 7.17
CA ILE A 90 4.75 -6.75 5.76
C ILE A 90 6.10 -6.69 5.06
N GLN A 91 6.07 -6.84 3.75
CA GLN A 91 7.20 -6.66 2.86
C GLN A 91 6.86 -5.59 1.83
N TRP A 92 7.90 -5.03 1.22
CA TRP A 92 7.71 -4.11 0.10
C TRP A 92 7.31 -4.88 -1.14
N ASP A 93 6.36 -4.33 -1.88
CA ASP A 93 5.94 -4.86 -3.18
C ASP A 93 6.13 -3.75 -4.23
N ASP A 94 6.92 -4.06 -5.27
CA ASP A 94 7.30 -3.08 -6.28
C ASP A 94 6.14 -2.69 -7.21
N GLU A 95 5.17 -3.58 -7.41
CA GLU A 95 3.99 -3.32 -8.21
C GLU A 95 3.03 -2.36 -7.48
N LEU A 96 2.72 -2.63 -6.21
CA LEU A 96 1.92 -1.74 -5.38
C LEU A 96 2.58 -0.36 -5.23
N ALA A 97 3.92 -0.31 -5.12
CA ALA A 97 4.66 0.94 -5.09
C ALA A 97 4.55 1.73 -6.40
N TYR A 98 4.62 1.03 -7.54
CA TYR A 98 4.42 1.63 -8.86
C TYR A 98 3.01 2.24 -8.98
N LEU A 99 1.97 1.49 -8.63
CA LEU A 99 0.58 1.93 -8.67
C LEU A 99 0.30 3.12 -7.72
N ALA A 100 0.89 3.10 -6.51
CA ALA A 100 0.84 4.25 -5.61
C ALA A 100 1.53 5.49 -6.21
N GLY A 101 2.65 5.29 -6.91
CA GLY A 101 3.32 6.35 -7.67
C GLY A 101 2.45 6.97 -8.75
N LEU A 102 1.64 6.17 -9.45
CA LEU A 102 0.67 6.67 -10.44
C LEU A 102 -0.40 7.56 -9.80
N ASN A 103 -0.93 7.19 -8.62
CA ASN A 103 -1.87 8.02 -7.87
C ASN A 103 -1.24 9.37 -7.51
N VAL A 104 -0.03 9.37 -6.95
CA VAL A 104 0.71 10.60 -6.57
C VAL A 104 0.95 11.51 -7.78
N LYS A 105 1.30 10.94 -8.93
CA LYS A 105 1.54 11.69 -10.18
C LYS A 105 0.29 12.35 -10.77
N SER A 106 -0.91 12.03 -10.27
CA SER A 106 -2.12 12.78 -10.61
C SER A 106 -2.19 14.16 -9.94
N CYS A 107 -1.44 14.37 -8.85
CA CYS A 107 -1.51 15.54 -7.97
C CYS A 107 -2.92 15.85 -7.41
N LYS A 108 -3.84 14.89 -7.46
CA LYS A 108 -5.18 14.98 -6.87
C LYS A 108 -5.16 14.26 -5.53
N TYR A 109 -5.43 14.99 -4.45
CA TYR A 109 -5.50 14.38 -3.12
C TYR A 109 -6.81 13.61 -2.96
N GLY A 110 -6.76 12.30 -3.19
CA GLY A 110 -7.91 11.42 -3.08
C GLY A 110 -7.58 10.00 -3.54
N HIS A 111 -8.39 9.05 -3.09
CA HIS A 111 -8.24 7.66 -3.51
C HIS A 111 -8.59 7.50 -4.98
N ASP A 112 -7.74 6.80 -5.72
CA ASP A 112 -8.12 6.25 -7.03
C ASP A 112 -9.21 5.16 -6.85
N GLN A 113 -9.94 4.88 -7.93
CA GLN A 113 -11.09 3.97 -7.85
C GLN A 113 -10.66 2.51 -7.64
N CYS A 114 -9.52 2.09 -8.21
CA CYS A 114 -9.01 0.73 -8.15
C CYS A 114 -7.50 0.66 -8.44
N ARG A 115 -6.79 -0.18 -7.67
CA ARG A 115 -5.32 -0.41 -7.73
C ARG A 115 -4.96 -1.88 -7.47
N ASN A 116 -5.87 -2.76 -7.83
CA ASN A 116 -5.71 -4.19 -7.59
C ASN A 116 -4.61 -4.74 -8.50
N THR A 117 -4.00 -5.84 -8.08
CA THR A 117 -3.07 -6.60 -8.92
C THR A 117 -3.59 -8.02 -9.05
N ASP A 118 -3.02 -8.81 -9.96
CA ASP A 118 -3.38 -10.23 -10.10
C ASP A 118 -3.15 -11.00 -8.78
N THR A 119 -2.22 -10.54 -7.95
CA THR A 119 -1.93 -11.14 -6.63
C THR A 119 -2.78 -10.52 -5.51
N PHE A 120 -3.12 -9.23 -5.62
CA PHE A 120 -3.79 -8.46 -4.58
C PHE A 120 -5.10 -7.85 -5.10
N GLU A 121 -6.17 -8.64 -5.08
CA GLU A 121 -7.50 -8.28 -5.61
C GLU A 121 -8.29 -7.24 -4.77
N TYR A 122 -7.75 -6.81 -3.62
CA TYR A 122 -8.39 -5.86 -2.71
C TYR A 122 -7.37 -4.89 -2.09
N SER A 123 -6.54 -4.28 -2.92
CA SER A 123 -5.47 -3.40 -2.48
C SER A 123 -5.97 -2.15 -1.77
N GLY A 124 -5.63 -2.03 -0.48
CA GLY A 124 -5.90 -0.84 0.32
C GLY A 124 -5.01 0.36 -0.07
N GLN A 125 -5.29 1.53 0.51
CA GLN A 125 -4.47 2.73 0.31
C GLN A 125 -4.58 3.67 1.51
N ASN A 126 -3.45 4.15 2.01
CA ASN A 126 -3.37 5.29 2.90
C ASN A 126 -2.85 6.50 2.12
N LEU A 127 -3.38 7.69 2.41
CA LEU A 127 -2.97 8.94 1.79
C LEU A 127 -2.56 9.95 2.86
N ALA A 128 -1.59 10.77 2.53
CA ALA A 128 -1.12 11.85 3.37
C ALA A 128 -0.75 13.06 2.52
N LYS A 129 -0.94 14.25 3.08
CA LYS A 129 -0.56 15.52 2.46
C LYS A 129 -0.01 16.45 3.53
N THR A 130 1.23 16.87 3.34
CA THR A 130 1.92 17.78 4.26
C THR A 130 2.17 19.12 3.58
N TRP A 131 1.96 20.20 4.31
CA TRP A 131 2.25 21.57 3.87
C TRP A 131 3.24 22.19 4.85
N TRP A 132 4.20 22.94 4.35
CA TRP A 132 5.17 23.67 5.17
C TRP A 132 5.56 24.99 4.49
N LYS A 133 6.18 25.89 5.26
CA LYS A 133 6.80 27.13 4.77
C LYS A 133 8.29 27.11 5.12
N GLY A 134 9.15 27.62 4.24
CA GLY A 134 10.59 27.73 4.52
C GLY A 134 11.39 26.45 4.25
N MET A 135 12.47 26.24 5.02
CA MET A 135 13.62 25.33 4.79
C MET A 135 13.29 23.98 4.13
N ASN A 136 14.24 23.49 3.32
CA ASN A 136 14.23 22.16 2.71
C ASN A 136 13.92 21.10 3.78
N GLN A 137 12.82 20.39 3.58
CA GLN A 137 12.41 19.33 4.50
C GLN A 137 13.21 18.06 4.21
N ASN A 138 13.53 17.33 5.27
CA ASN A 138 14.04 15.98 5.13
C ASN A 138 12.87 15.05 4.77
N ILE A 139 12.83 14.58 3.52
CA ILE A 139 11.79 13.69 3.01
C ILE A 139 11.65 12.43 3.88
N SER A 140 12.76 11.89 4.38
CA SER A 140 12.73 10.73 5.28
C SER A 140 11.97 11.03 6.59
N MET A 141 12.13 12.22 7.15
CA MET A 141 11.40 12.65 8.35
C MET A 141 9.90 12.85 8.05
N LEU A 142 9.58 13.56 6.96
CA LEU A 142 8.18 13.77 6.57
C LEU A 142 7.42 12.44 6.39
N ILE A 143 8.08 11.43 5.83
CA ILE A 143 7.49 10.11 5.63
C ILE A 143 7.27 9.40 6.98
N GLN A 144 8.22 9.50 7.92
CA GLN A 144 8.03 8.95 9.27
C GLN A 144 6.87 9.62 10.00
N ASP A 145 6.78 10.95 9.93
CA ASP A 145 5.73 11.72 10.58
C ASP A 145 4.35 11.34 10.05
N ASN A 146 4.22 11.14 8.73
CA ASN A 146 2.96 10.70 8.14
C ASN A 146 2.60 9.25 8.53
N ILE A 147 3.58 8.34 8.60
CA ILE A 147 3.34 6.96 9.08
C ILE A 147 2.95 6.96 10.56
N GLU A 148 3.55 7.82 11.38
CA GLU A 148 3.15 8.00 12.79
C GLU A 148 1.76 8.59 12.87
N GLY A 149 1.42 9.58 12.04
CA GLY A 149 0.10 10.20 11.99
C GLY A 149 -1.01 9.19 11.69
N TRP A 150 -0.83 8.30 10.70
CA TRP A 150 -1.77 7.21 10.43
C TRP A 150 -1.88 6.24 11.61
N PHE A 151 -0.75 5.94 12.26
CA PHE A 151 -0.76 5.01 13.39
C PHE A 151 -1.51 5.60 14.59
N ASP A 152 -1.26 6.88 14.90
CA ASP A 152 -1.85 7.63 16.00
C ASP A 152 -3.38 7.70 15.96
N GLU A 153 -4.01 7.38 14.83
CA GLU A 153 -5.44 7.17 14.73
C GLU A 153 -5.96 6.09 15.69
N TYR A 154 -5.09 5.18 16.18
CA TYR A 154 -5.43 4.23 17.24
C TYR A 154 -6.02 4.93 18.47
N LYS A 155 -5.62 6.19 18.75
CA LYS A 155 -6.14 6.99 19.88
C LYS A 155 -7.65 7.23 19.79
N LYS A 156 -8.22 7.14 18.58
CA LYS A 156 -9.65 7.27 18.29
C LYS A 156 -10.34 5.92 18.09
N SER A 157 -9.62 4.81 18.23
CA SER A 157 -10.10 3.43 18.08
C SER A 157 -10.05 2.67 19.43
N ASP A 158 -10.74 1.55 19.49
CA ASP A 158 -10.70 0.59 20.59
C ASP A 158 -11.22 -0.79 20.13
N MET A 159 -11.04 -1.82 20.95
CA MET A 159 -11.51 -3.18 20.65
C MET A 159 -13.02 -3.27 20.41
N SER A 160 -13.84 -2.44 21.07
CA SER A 160 -15.29 -2.50 20.89
C SER A 160 -15.69 -2.09 19.47
N LYS A 161 -15.05 -1.04 18.93
CA LYS A 161 -15.25 -0.59 17.54
C LYS A 161 -14.79 -1.65 16.55
N ILE A 162 -13.62 -2.24 16.76
CA ILE A 162 -13.09 -3.32 15.91
C ILE A 162 -14.04 -4.51 15.89
N ASN A 163 -14.48 -4.98 17.06
CA ASN A 163 -15.39 -6.13 17.17
C ASN A 163 -16.72 -5.85 16.45
N LYS A 164 -17.30 -4.65 16.62
CA LYS A 164 -18.52 -4.25 15.92
C LYS A 164 -18.35 -4.30 14.39
N SER A 165 -17.21 -3.84 13.88
CA SER A 165 -16.90 -3.89 12.45
C SER A 165 -16.74 -5.32 11.92
N LEU A 166 -16.15 -6.23 12.71
CA LEU A 166 -16.02 -7.65 12.36
C LEU A 166 -17.38 -8.34 12.30
N THR A 167 -18.25 -8.12 13.30
CA THR A 167 -19.61 -8.66 13.30
C THR A 167 -20.39 -8.22 12.05
N LYS A 168 -20.34 -6.93 11.72
CA LYS A 168 -21.00 -6.39 10.52
C LYS A 168 -20.44 -7.01 9.24
N ARG A 169 -19.12 -7.20 9.16
CA ARG A 169 -18.48 -7.85 7.99
C ARG A 169 -18.99 -9.29 7.83
N ASN A 170 -19.00 -10.07 8.89
CA ASN A 170 -19.42 -11.47 8.84
C ASN A 170 -20.88 -11.58 8.40
N GLN A 171 -21.77 -10.73 8.93
CA GLN A 171 -23.16 -10.66 8.48
C GLN A 171 -23.30 -10.38 6.98
N LEU A 172 -22.50 -9.47 6.41
CA LEU A 172 -22.53 -9.16 4.98
C LEU A 172 -22.05 -10.35 4.13
N LEU A 173 -21.03 -11.07 4.60
CA LEU A 173 -20.52 -12.27 3.93
C LEU A 173 -21.56 -13.40 3.96
N ASP A 174 -22.26 -13.58 5.08
CA ASP A 174 -23.30 -14.61 5.23
C ASP A 174 -24.55 -14.34 4.35
N THR A 175 -24.82 -13.07 4.00
CA THR A 175 -25.94 -12.68 3.11
C THR A 175 -25.57 -12.61 1.62
N SER A 176 -24.32 -12.91 1.25
CA SER A 176 -23.84 -12.90 -0.15
C SER A 176 -23.57 -14.30 -0.70
N LEU A 177 -24.01 -15.32 0.03
CA LEU A 177 -24.18 -16.73 -0.36
C LEU A 177 -25.67 -17.03 -0.55
#